data_AF-A0A382LYD7-F1
#
_entry.id   AF-A0A382LYD7-F1
#
_cell.length_a   1.000
_cell.length_b   1.000
_cell.length_c   1.000
_cell.angle_alpha   90.00
_cell.angle_beta   90.00
_cell.angle_gamma   90.00
#
_symmetry.space_group_name_H-M   'P 1'
#
loop_
_entity.id
_entity.type
_entity.pdbx_description
1 polymer ?
#
loop_
_entity_poly.entity_id
_entity_poly.type
_entity_poly.pdbx_seq_one_letter_code
_entity_poly.pdbx_strand_id
1 'polypeptide(L)'
;VALTIETNKLNYLWSFCALVIFSLAMFRTEQMVFADEPSNGSDALFENQIRSMTAPKPPLKPSGDPRYRNNQDGTVTDLKHGLMWKLQDSYQEKKEWTNWEVAQLYVEEKNKQKFAGHNDWRLPTRKELLTLYEKDKSIPWFYYWTTNEVHM
;
A
#
# COMPACT_ATOMS: atom_id res chain seq x y z
N VAL A 1 -64.92 -12.36 -58.75
CA VAL A 1 -63.46 -12.29 -59.02
C VAL A 1 -62.81 -11.75 -57.75
N ALA A 2 -62.01 -12.58 -57.08
CA ALA A 2 -61.31 -12.23 -55.85
C ALA A 2 -60.16 -11.24 -56.11
N LEU A 3 -59.74 -10.50 -55.07
CA LEU A 3 -58.37 -10.32 -54.57
C LEU A 3 -58.33 -9.07 -53.65
N THR A 4 -58.14 -9.21 -52.34
CA THR A 4 -56.84 -9.19 -51.63
C THR A 4 -56.44 -7.79 -51.16
N ILE A 5 -57.08 -7.28 -50.10
CA ILE A 5 -56.56 -6.13 -49.32
C ILE A 5 -56.91 -6.28 -47.83
N GLU A 6 -56.56 -7.41 -47.20
CA GLU A 6 -56.55 -7.49 -45.71
C GLU A 6 -55.30 -8.18 -45.14
N THR A 7 -54.30 -8.50 -45.96
CA THR A 7 -53.09 -9.20 -45.51
C THR A 7 -52.09 -8.26 -44.80
N ASN A 8 -52.07 -6.96 -45.11
CA ASN A 8 -51.07 -6.04 -44.54
C ASN A 8 -51.35 -5.60 -43.09
N LYS A 9 -52.62 -5.46 -42.67
CA LYS A 9 -52.96 -5.11 -41.27
C LYS A 9 -52.68 -6.27 -40.32
N LEU A 10 -52.93 -7.50 -40.74
CA LEU A 10 -52.69 -8.70 -39.92
C LEU A 10 -51.18 -8.93 -39.71
N ASN A 11 -50.36 -8.68 -40.72
CA ASN A 11 -48.88 -8.78 -40.63
C ASN A 11 -48.27 -7.71 -39.72
N TYR A 12 -48.82 -6.49 -39.76
CA TYR A 12 -48.38 -5.39 -38.88
C TYR A 12 -48.79 -5.65 -37.42
N LEU A 13 -50.00 -6.17 -37.21
CA LEU A 13 -50.48 -6.56 -35.88
C LEU A 13 -49.67 -7.73 -35.30
N TRP A 14 -49.35 -8.74 -36.13
CA TRP A 14 -48.51 -9.86 -35.71
C TRP A 14 -47.08 -9.41 -35.38
N SER A 15 -46.47 -8.55 -36.20
CA SER A 15 -45.14 -7.98 -35.91
C SER A 15 -45.15 -7.09 -34.66
N PHE A 16 -46.21 -6.31 -34.45
CA PHE A 16 -46.37 -5.49 -33.25
C PHE A 16 -46.55 -6.36 -31.99
N CYS A 17 -47.40 -7.38 -32.03
CA CYS A 17 -47.55 -8.34 -30.94
C CYS A 17 -46.24 -9.10 -30.67
N ALA A 18 -45.50 -9.49 -31.71
CA ALA A 18 -44.19 -10.13 -31.56
C ALA A 18 -43.17 -9.19 -30.90
N LEU A 19 -43.13 -7.90 -31.28
CA LEU A 19 -42.23 -6.91 -30.66
C LEU A 19 -42.61 -6.59 -29.21
N VAL A 20 -43.90 -6.53 -28.88
CA VAL A 20 -44.38 -6.32 -27.49
C VAL A 20 -44.10 -7.54 -26.62
N ILE A 21 -44.27 -8.76 -27.16
CA ILE A 21 -43.91 -9.99 -26.43
C ILE A 21 -42.38 -10.09 -26.28
N PHE A 22 -41.61 -9.70 -27.29
CA PHE A 22 -40.15 -9.70 -27.24
C PHE A 22 -39.62 -8.65 -26.25
N SER A 23 -40.19 -7.45 -26.21
CA SER A 23 -39.82 -6.43 -25.21
C SER A 23 -40.20 -6.84 -23.79
N LEU A 24 -41.37 -7.48 -23.60
CA LEU A 24 -41.77 -8.07 -22.30
C LEU A 24 -40.86 -9.24 -21.88
N ALA A 25 -40.37 -10.04 -22.83
CA ALA A 25 -39.43 -11.13 -22.56
C ALA A 25 -38.02 -10.60 -22.20
N MET A 26 -37.56 -9.54 -22.87
CA MET A 26 -36.26 -8.91 -22.62
C MET A 26 -36.25 -8.02 -21.35
N PHE A 27 -37.42 -7.59 -20.85
CA PHE A 27 -37.55 -6.88 -19.57
C PHE A 27 -37.83 -7.79 -18.35
N ARG A 28 -38.00 -9.11 -18.56
CA ARG A 28 -38.21 -10.09 -17.48
C ARG A 28 -37.14 -11.18 -17.41
N THR A 29 -35.94 -10.83 -17.82
CA THR A 29 -34.72 -11.55 -17.38
C THR A 29 -33.79 -10.57 -16.68
N GLU A 30 -34.29 -9.88 -15.66
CA GLU A 30 -33.43 -9.78 -14.49
C GLU A 30 -33.33 -11.21 -13.97
N GLN A 31 -32.19 -11.85 -14.22
CA GLN A 31 -31.74 -12.86 -13.29
C GLN A 31 -31.79 -12.18 -11.91
N MET A 32 -32.80 -12.50 -11.11
CA MET A 32 -32.62 -12.52 -9.68
C MET A 32 -31.51 -13.54 -9.44
N VAL A 33 -30.27 -13.06 -9.50
CA VAL A 33 -29.16 -13.68 -8.82
C VAL A 33 -29.52 -13.49 -7.35
N PHE A 34 -30.26 -14.46 -6.81
CA PHE A 34 -30.25 -14.65 -5.38
C PHE A 34 -28.78 -14.84 -5.03
N ALA A 35 -28.21 -13.89 -4.28
CA ALA A 35 -26.99 -14.19 -3.57
C ALA A 35 -27.30 -15.46 -2.77
N ASP A 36 -26.59 -16.54 -3.05
CA ASP A 36 -26.61 -17.70 -2.16
C ASP A 36 -26.44 -17.17 -0.74
N GLU A 37 -27.32 -17.61 0.17
CA GLU A 37 -27.17 -17.32 1.60
C GLU A 37 -25.71 -17.53 1.98
N PRO A 38 -25.13 -16.68 2.85
CA PRO A 38 -23.73 -16.78 3.20
C PRO A 38 -23.49 -18.21 3.66
N SER A 39 -22.83 -18.99 2.80
CA SER A 39 -22.42 -20.31 3.20
C SER A 39 -21.65 -20.06 4.48
N ASN A 40 -21.97 -20.82 5.52
CA ASN A 40 -21.09 -20.98 6.68
C ASN A 40 -19.81 -21.74 6.23
N GLY A 41 -19.28 -21.36 5.06
CA GLY A 41 -17.99 -21.65 4.55
C GLY A 41 -17.07 -20.84 5.44
N SER A 42 -16.27 -21.58 6.19
CA SER A 42 -15.06 -21.13 6.81
C SER A 42 -14.18 -20.45 5.76
N ASP A 43 -14.47 -19.18 5.46
CA ASP A 43 -13.63 -18.32 4.63
C ASP A 43 -12.43 -17.83 5.45
N ALA A 44 -11.92 -18.73 6.29
CA ALA A 44 -10.76 -18.59 7.16
C ALA A 44 -9.52 -18.24 6.34
N LEU A 45 -9.51 -18.55 5.04
CA LEU A 45 -8.43 -18.20 4.14
C LEU A 45 -8.31 -16.66 3.99
N PHE A 46 -9.42 -15.95 3.82
CA PHE A 46 -9.44 -14.49 3.74
C PHE A 46 -9.51 -13.81 5.10
N GLU A 47 -10.17 -14.44 6.08
CA GLU A 47 -10.28 -13.89 7.44
C GLU A 47 -8.90 -13.76 8.11
N ASN A 48 -8.02 -14.74 7.90
CA ASN A 48 -6.63 -14.68 8.37
C ASN A 48 -5.83 -13.58 7.68
N GLN A 49 -6.07 -13.33 6.38
CA GLN A 49 -5.42 -12.25 5.64
C GLN A 49 -5.86 -10.88 6.15
N ILE A 50 -7.16 -10.66 6.35
CA ILE A 50 -7.70 -9.39 6.87
C ILE A 50 -7.22 -9.14 8.31
N ARG A 51 -7.29 -10.15 9.19
CA ARG A 51 -6.78 -10.01 10.57
C ARG A 51 -5.28 -9.73 10.59
N SER A 52 -4.50 -10.31 9.68
CA SER A 52 -3.07 -10.01 9.58
C SER A 52 -2.77 -8.56 9.15
N MET A 53 -3.67 -7.94 8.37
CA MET A 53 -3.55 -6.54 7.93
C MET A 53 -4.05 -5.54 8.97
N THR A 54 -5.00 -5.94 9.83
CA THR A 54 -5.64 -5.06 10.82
C THR A 54 -5.10 -5.25 12.24
N ALA A 55 -4.29 -6.27 12.50
CA ALA A 55 -3.69 -6.49 13.81
C ALA A 55 -2.75 -5.33 14.20
N PRO A 56 -2.84 -4.80 15.43
CA PRO A 56 -1.90 -3.81 15.91
C PRO A 56 -0.48 -4.40 15.91
N LYS A 57 0.43 -3.69 15.26
CA LYS A 57 1.82 -4.10 15.06
C LYS A 57 2.51 -4.30 16.42
N PRO A 58 3.17 -5.46 16.66
CA PRO A 58 3.92 -5.65 17.88
C PRO A 58 5.11 -4.67 17.91
N PRO A 59 5.42 -4.05 19.06
CA PRO A 59 6.54 -3.12 19.14
C PRO A 59 7.86 -3.85 18.85
N LEU A 60 8.69 -3.30 17.96
CA LEU A 60 10.05 -3.81 17.79
C LEU A 60 10.84 -3.59 19.07
N LYS A 61 11.46 -4.67 19.54
CA LYS A 61 12.43 -4.56 20.60
C LYS A 61 13.64 -3.79 20.05
N PRO A 62 14.03 -2.65 20.67
CA PRO A 62 15.23 -1.95 20.24
C PRO A 62 16.45 -2.86 20.37
N SER A 63 17.41 -2.66 19.48
CA SER A 63 18.71 -3.32 19.56
C SER A 63 19.31 -3.05 20.95
N GLY A 64 19.54 -4.09 21.75
CA GLY A 64 20.22 -3.98 23.05
C GLY A 64 21.74 -3.77 22.92
N ASP A 65 22.20 -3.27 21.77
CA ASP A 65 23.60 -3.05 21.48
C ASP A 65 24.07 -1.76 22.16
N PRO A 66 25.03 -1.84 23.11
CA PRO A 66 25.55 -0.67 23.80
C PRO A 66 26.32 0.29 22.88
N ARG A 67 26.66 -0.12 21.64
CA ARG A 67 27.33 0.72 20.65
C ARG A 67 26.51 1.96 20.26
N TYR A 68 25.20 1.81 20.17
CA TYR A 68 24.31 2.86 19.67
C TYR A 68 23.57 3.53 20.81
N ARG A 69 23.77 4.83 20.96
CA ARG A 69 23.09 5.65 21.97
C ARG A 69 22.09 6.57 21.30
N ASN A 70 20.81 6.40 21.62
CA ASN A 70 19.77 7.34 21.19
C ASN A 70 19.89 8.64 22.01
N ASN A 71 19.97 9.78 21.33
CA ASN A 71 20.10 11.10 21.94
C ASN A 71 18.73 11.77 22.26
N GLN A 72 17.60 11.11 21.93
CA GLN A 72 16.22 11.58 22.16
C GLN A 72 15.81 12.84 21.37
N ASP A 73 16.65 13.29 20.44
CA ASP A 73 16.44 14.45 19.57
C ASP A 73 16.19 14.05 18.09
N GLY A 74 15.98 12.76 17.85
CA GLY A 74 15.89 12.18 16.50
C GLY A 74 17.25 11.77 15.91
N THR A 75 18.31 11.74 16.73
CA THR A 75 19.65 11.26 16.34
C THR A 75 20.12 10.08 17.19
N VAL A 76 21.04 9.31 16.63
CA VAL A 76 21.70 8.16 17.27
C VAL A 76 23.20 8.31 17.13
N THR A 77 23.91 8.23 18.25
CA THR A 77 25.37 8.26 18.29
C THR A 77 25.92 6.83 18.20
N ASP A 78 26.80 6.59 17.25
CA ASP A 78 27.65 5.40 17.16
C ASP A 78 28.95 5.63 17.93
N LEU A 79 29.05 5.02 19.12
CA LEU A 79 30.20 5.17 20.02
C LEU A 79 31.49 4.51 19.49
N LYS A 80 31.38 3.56 18.55
CA LYS A 80 32.55 2.84 18.01
C LYS A 80 33.30 3.67 16.98
N HIS A 81 32.58 4.39 16.13
CA HIS A 81 33.16 5.19 15.05
C HIS A 81 33.13 6.70 15.34
N GLY A 82 32.49 7.12 16.44
CA GLY A 82 32.34 8.54 16.78
C GLY A 82 31.46 9.29 15.77
N LEU A 83 30.54 8.58 15.12
CA LEU A 83 29.64 9.12 14.12
C LEU A 83 28.25 9.32 14.73
N MET A 84 27.50 10.25 14.16
CA MET A 84 26.11 10.48 14.53
C MET A 84 25.22 10.32 13.31
N TRP A 85 24.11 9.64 13.53
CA TRP A 85 23.18 9.22 12.51
C TRP A 85 21.82 9.84 12.80
N LYS A 86 21.09 10.16 11.73
CA LYS A 86 19.69 10.52 11.86
C LYS A 86 18.87 9.24 12.04
N LEU A 87 17.96 9.23 13.02
CA LEU A 87 17.17 8.04 13.37
C LEU A 87 16.26 7.58 12.22
N GLN A 88 15.70 8.54 11.48
CA GLN A 88 14.83 8.30 10.33
C GLN A 88 15.56 8.73 9.04
N ASP A 89 15.49 7.91 8.00
CA ASP A 89 16.00 8.28 6.68
C ASP A 89 15.06 9.25 5.93
N SER A 90 15.47 9.69 4.74
CA SER A 90 14.68 10.60 3.90
C SER A 90 13.40 9.95 3.35
N TYR A 91 13.41 8.63 3.13
CA TYR A 91 12.25 7.90 2.61
C TYR A 91 11.18 7.75 3.69
N GLN A 92 11.56 7.50 4.94
CA GLN A 92 10.66 7.43 6.07
C GLN A 92 9.92 8.75 6.30
N GLU A 93 10.60 9.88 6.08
CA GLU A 93 9.98 11.22 6.18
C GLU A 93 9.10 11.55 4.95
N LYS A 94 9.64 11.43 3.74
CA LYS A 94 9.00 11.93 2.51
C LYS A 94 8.11 10.89 1.81
N LYS A 95 8.29 9.61 2.11
CA LYS A 95 7.68 8.45 1.41
C LYS A 95 7.96 8.44 -0.10
N GLU A 96 9.03 9.08 -0.52
CA GLU A 96 9.40 9.26 -1.93
C GLU A 96 10.81 8.72 -2.18
N TRP A 97 10.97 8.01 -3.30
CA TRP A 97 12.28 7.56 -3.76
C TRP A 97 13.09 8.77 -4.24
N THR A 98 14.33 8.85 -3.75
CA THR A 98 15.20 10.00 -3.98
C THR A 98 16.42 9.59 -4.79
N ASN A 99 16.80 10.39 -5.78
CA ASN A 99 18.06 10.19 -6.51
C ASN A 99 19.25 10.79 -5.73
N TRP A 100 20.48 10.60 -6.23
CA TRP A 100 21.68 11.10 -5.57
C TRP A 100 21.70 12.63 -5.42
N GLU A 101 21.27 13.37 -6.43
CA GLU A 101 21.28 14.84 -6.45
C GLU A 101 20.30 15.41 -5.42
N VAL A 102 19.08 14.88 -5.36
CA VAL A 102 18.07 15.28 -4.38
C VAL A 102 18.49 14.86 -2.97
N ALA A 103 19.24 13.77 -2.81
CA ALA A 103 19.81 13.40 -1.51
C ALA A 103 20.86 14.41 -1.02
N GLN A 104 21.65 15.00 -1.93
CA GLN A 104 22.57 16.09 -1.57
C GLN A 104 21.79 17.35 -1.14
N LEU A 105 20.77 17.73 -1.90
CA LEU A 105 19.90 18.86 -1.55
C LEU A 105 19.20 18.65 -0.19
N TYR A 106 18.78 17.42 0.11
CA TYR A 106 18.19 17.07 1.40
C TYR A 106 19.16 17.33 2.56
N VAL A 107 20.43 16.97 2.40
CA VAL A 107 21.47 17.23 3.40
C VAL A 107 21.67 18.74 3.59
N GLU A 108 21.77 19.49 2.50
CA GLU A 108 21.88 20.95 2.57
C GLU A 108 20.70 21.60 3.28
N GLU A 109 19.49 21.10 3.01
CA GLU A 109 18.26 21.55 3.66
C GLU A 109 18.32 21.32 5.18
N LYS A 110 18.72 20.12 5.62
CA LYS A 110 18.87 19.81 7.06
C LYS A 110 19.96 20.64 7.73
N ASN A 111 21.05 20.94 7.02
CA ASN A 111 22.10 21.82 7.52
C ASN A 111 21.62 23.27 7.70
N LYS A 112 20.81 23.77 6.75
CA LYS A 112 20.17 25.10 6.87
C LYS A 112 19.19 25.16 8.04
N GLN A 113 18.45 24.06 8.26
CA GLN A 113 17.50 23.93 9.38
C GLN A 113 18.17 23.72 10.74
N LYS A 114 19.48 23.46 10.80
CA LYS A 114 20.22 23.09 12.01
C LYS A 114 19.55 21.91 12.76
N PHE A 115 19.21 20.85 12.02
CA PHE A 115 18.55 19.69 12.60
C PHE A 115 19.34 19.13 13.80
N ALA A 116 18.65 18.89 14.92
CA ALA A 116 19.24 18.51 16.21
C ALA A 116 20.35 19.46 16.74
N GLY A 117 20.35 20.73 16.29
CA GLY A 117 21.38 21.71 16.64
C GLY A 117 22.66 21.62 15.79
N HIS A 118 22.71 20.71 14.81
CA HIS A 118 23.86 20.43 13.96
C HIS A 118 23.67 20.95 12.54
N ASN A 119 24.73 21.45 11.92
CA ASN A 119 24.76 22.00 10.56
C ASN A 119 25.85 21.38 9.67
N ASP A 120 26.43 20.27 10.11
CA ASP A 120 27.52 19.53 9.50
C ASP A 120 27.08 18.13 9.02
N TRP A 121 25.78 17.95 8.76
CA TRP A 121 25.23 16.74 8.16
C TRP A 121 25.84 16.51 6.78
N ARG A 122 26.14 15.25 6.47
CA ARG A 122 26.66 14.78 5.18
C ARG A 122 26.11 13.42 4.82
N LEU A 123 26.18 13.05 3.55
CA LEU A 123 25.93 11.66 3.16
C LEU A 123 27.06 10.74 3.67
N PRO A 124 26.73 9.52 4.11
CA PRO A 124 27.72 8.57 4.58
C PRO A 124 28.53 8.00 3.41
N THR A 125 29.77 7.65 3.70
CA THR A 125 30.59 6.87 2.77
C THR A 125 30.12 5.41 2.74
N ARG A 126 30.46 4.70 1.67
CA ARG A 126 30.13 3.27 1.54
C ARG A 126 30.63 2.45 2.74
N LYS A 127 31.84 2.74 3.24
CA LYS A 127 32.42 2.02 4.39
C LYS A 127 31.60 2.23 5.65
N GLU A 128 31.20 3.47 5.94
CA GLU A 128 30.40 3.80 7.13
C GLU A 128 29.02 3.14 7.06
N LEU A 129 28.38 3.16 5.88
CA LEU A 129 27.09 2.50 5.66
C LEU A 129 27.15 0.98 5.94
N LEU A 130 28.23 0.32 5.50
CA LEU A 130 28.42 -1.11 5.79
C LEU A 130 28.51 -1.41 7.28
N THR A 131 28.92 -0.45 8.12
CA THR A 131 29.02 -0.68 9.58
C THR A 131 27.68 -0.65 10.30
N LEU A 132 26.63 -0.15 9.64
CA LEU A 132 25.25 -0.13 10.16
C LEU A 132 24.50 -1.43 9.82
N TYR A 133 24.91 -2.11 8.76
CA TYR A 133 24.23 -3.32 8.30
C TYR A 133 24.67 -4.54 9.13
N GLU A 134 23.70 -5.20 9.76
CA GLU A 134 23.90 -6.45 10.49
C GLU A 134 23.04 -7.56 9.86
N LYS A 135 23.70 -8.58 9.28
CA LYS A 135 23.02 -9.68 8.59
C LYS A 135 22.11 -10.50 9.53
N ASP A 136 22.51 -10.65 10.79
CA ASP A 136 21.81 -11.49 11.75
C ASP A 136 20.59 -10.79 12.37
N LYS A 137 20.47 -9.47 12.19
CA LYS A 137 19.29 -8.69 12.58
C LYS A 137 18.32 -8.62 11.41
N SER A 138 17.40 -9.56 11.37
CA SER A 138 16.31 -9.59 10.39
C SER A 138 14.99 -9.30 11.08
N ILE A 139 14.28 -8.28 10.63
CA ILE A 139 12.89 -8.07 10.98
C ILE A 139 12.05 -8.93 10.02
N PRO A 140 11.06 -9.70 10.50
CA PRO A 140 10.23 -10.51 9.64
C PRO A 140 9.62 -9.68 8.50
N TRP A 141 9.58 -10.26 7.29
CA TRP A 141 9.00 -9.61 6.09
C TRP A 141 7.63 -8.99 6.39
N PHE A 142 6.87 -9.68 7.26
CA PHE A 142 5.89 -9.21 8.24
C PHE A 142 5.53 -7.73 8.32
N TYR A 143 6.62 -7.03 8.60
CA TYR A 143 6.64 -5.79 9.30
C TYR A 143 6.70 -4.62 8.31
N TYR A 144 7.14 -4.87 7.08
CA TYR A 144 7.45 -3.85 6.10
C TYR A 144 6.30 -3.54 5.13
N TRP A 145 5.36 -4.47 4.89
CA TRP A 145 4.24 -4.21 3.96
C TRP A 145 3.08 -3.44 4.59
N THR A 146 3.03 -3.35 5.93
CA THR A 146 1.96 -2.65 6.67
C THR A 146 2.32 -1.21 6.98
N THR A 147 3.58 -0.80 6.85
CA THR A 147 4.03 0.56 7.14
C THR A 147 5.25 0.87 6.31
N ASN A 148 5.22 1.99 5.57
CA ASN A 148 6.35 2.49 4.77
C ASN A 148 7.48 3.02 5.68
N GLU A 149 7.97 2.23 6.63
CA GLU A 149 8.94 2.61 7.65
C GLU A 149 10.12 1.63 7.62
N VAL A 150 11.31 2.16 7.38
CA VAL A 150 12.58 1.42 7.40
C VAL A 150 13.14 1.53 8.81
N HIS A 151 13.22 0.43 9.54
CA HIS A 151 13.82 0.44 10.88
C HIS A 151 15.31 0.13 10.77
N MET A 152 16.16 1.07 11.19
CA MET A 152 17.61 0.88 11.42
C MET A 152 17.88 0.51 12.88
#